data_AF-A0A933ZDD7-F1
#
_entry.id   AF-A0A933ZDD7-F1
#
_cell.length_a   1.000
_cell.length_b   1.000
_cell.length_c   1.000
_cell.angle_alpha   90.00
_cell.angle_beta   90.00
_cell.angle_gamma   90.00
#
_symmetry.space_group_name_H-M   'P 1'
#
loop_
_entity.id
_entity.type
_entity.pdbx_description
1 polymer ?
#
loop_
_entity_poly.entity_id
_entity_poly.type
_entity_poly.pdbx_seq_one_letter_code
_entity_poly.pdbx_strand_id
1 'polypeptide(L)'
;MNHSRRFALGFGLIAAAGLSLLSACSSSDATSTPTEVGGAGGTAGTGGTGGTGGTGGTGAVGGGGAGGSGGTVVPPKAVEKIDLLLMIDNSASMADKQQILAQGVPDLVDRLVNPACVDGNGNAVTPKPAKPLDPCPNGSTREFDPVFDIHVGVITSSLGGHGADSCSDVPTSQYNPRMADMSHLISRSASNPSQTLPTYQNKGFLYWDPTQKASPPGDMDIPKFVASFSEIVNGAGQDGCGFEAPLEAWYRFLVDPAPYQKIVPYDCATNQPSPSGQCRGPEGIDSVVLTQRKDFVRPDSLVAIVMLTDEDDCSLIDGGQNFIALQAYTGQNPWHMPRATSICKTDPKSPQCESCAQGNHDSDPECAKGAYSDIEDSLNLRCIRQKQRFGIDFLYPTQRYVQGLTQSTLADGRVNPLFCSAPSADGKSCTSALRDPTQILLAGIVGVPWQDLAKDPNDLSKGYKPANELPWDAIAGDLDNFVDPKDPLMVQSTDPRTGTNPITNEALAPPSAGPNANKSNGHEWDIQGRNDLQYACIFKLPTPKDCSANTSSCDCSEADGLNNPLCQSDTGTYGKIQYRAKGYPAPRILTVLKGMGARAAVGSICAGNTTDAQAGDYGYRPAIASLVERMKPSL
;
A
#
# COMPACT_ATOMS: atom_id res chain seq x y z
N MET A 1 -17.38 4.75 30.87
CA MET A 1 -18.45 3.97 31.52
C MET A 1 -18.91 2.88 30.57
N ASN A 2 -18.88 1.64 31.03
CA ASN A 2 -19.22 0.39 30.33
C ASN A 2 -20.49 0.45 29.46
N HIS A 3 -20.47 -0.21 28.30
CA HIS A 3 -21.56 -1.11 27.89
C HIS A 3 -21.13 -2.13 26.81
N SER A 4 -20.71 -3.31 27.27
CA SER A 4 -20.81 -4.57 26.54
C SER A 4 -22.29 -4.94 26.36
N ARG A 5 -22.74 -5.18 25.13
CA ARG A 5 -24.08 -5.72 24.85
C ARG A 5 -24.03 -7.26 24.84
N ARG A 6 -24.61 -7.85 25.88
CA ARG A 6 -25.01 -9.26 25.93
C ARG A 6 -26.28 -9.46 25.11
N PHE A 7 -26.27 -10.40 24.17
CA PHE A 7 -27.49 -10.97 23.61
C PHE A 7 -27.92 -12.20 24.43
N ALA A 8 -29.19 -12.23 24.81
CA ALA A 8 -29.82 -13.30 25.56
C ALA A 8 -30.18 -14.46 24.61
N LEU A 9 -29.75 -15.68 24.95
CA LEU A 9 -30.25 -16.92 24.39
C LEU A 9 -30.96 -17.71 25.50
N GLY A 10 -32.17 -18.19 25.18
CA GLY A 10 -33.08 -18.86 26.10
C GLY A 10 -32.55 -20.20 26.61
N PHE A 11 -32.88 -20.47 27.88
CA PHE A 11 -32.55 -21.67 28.63
C PHE A 11 -33.15 -22.95 28.03
N GLY A 12 -32.31 -23.98 27.92
CA GLY A 12 -32.70 -25.40 27.94
C GLY A 12 -31.71 -26.17 28.81
N LEU A 13 -32.13 -26.52 30.04
CA LEU A 13 -31.39 -27.34 31.01
C LEU A 13 -31.14 -28.76 30.45
N ILE A 14 -29.89 -29.25 30.50
CA ILE A 14 -29.54 -30.62 30.93
C ILE A 14 -28.22 -30.55 31.73
N ALA A 15 -28.18 -31.26 32.84
CA ALA A 15 -27.21 -31.16 33.93
C ALA A 15 -26.06 -32.19 33.89
N ALA A 16 -25.01 -31.89 34.66
CA ALA A 16 -24.00 -32.77 35.31
C ALA A 16 -22.88 -33.35 34.40
N ALA A 17 -21.59 -33.48 34.78
CA ALA A 17 -20.81 -33.24 36.01
C ALA A 17 -19.29 -33.37 35.72
N GLY A 18 -18.42 -32.91 36.64
CA GLY A 18 -16.99 -33.29 36.78
C GLY A 18 -15.98 -32.22 36.33
N LEU A 19 -15.51 -31.28 37.17
CA LEU A 19 -14.53 -31.37 38.27
C LEU A 19 -13.04 -31.58 37.84
N SER A 20 -12.29 -30.47 37.88
CA SER A 20 -10.90 -30.28 38.37
C SER A 20 -9.70 -31.00 37.73
N LEU A 21 -8.67 -30.27 37.24
CA LEU A 21 -7.46 -29.84 37.98
C LEU A 21 -6.31 -29.43 37.03
N LEU A 22 -5.64 -28.32 37.36
CA LEU A 22 -4.28 -28.00 36.92
C LEU A 22 -3.26 -28.98 37.51
N SER A 23 -2.20 -29.32 36.77
CA SER A 23 -0.81 -29.26 37.25
C SER A 23 0.20 -29.53 36.14
N ALA A 24 1.23 -28.69 36.13
CA ALA A 24 2.50 -28.89 35.45
C ALA A 24 3.30 -30.04 36.09
N CYS A 25 4.16 -30.69 35.30
CA CYS A 25 5.36 -31.37 35.80
C CYS A 25 6.41 -31.47 34.69
N SER A 26 7.58 -30.89 34.96
CA SER A 26 8.86 -31.16 34.30
C SER A 26 9.52 -32.39 34.91
N SER A 27 10.19 -33.20 34.07
CA SER A 27 11.35 -34.07 34.40
C SER A 27 11.79 -34.76 33.09
N SER A 28 12.94 -34.46 32.50
CA SER A 28 14.29 -34.97 32.83
C SER A 28 14.52 -36.45 32.47
N ASP A 29 15.39 -36.62 31.47
CA ASP A 29 16.31 -37.73 31.17
C ASP A 29 15.89 -39.19 31.36
N ALA A 30 15.86 -39.92 30.25
CA ALA A 30 16.30 -41.31 30.21
C ALA A 30 16.91 -41.65 28.84
N THR A 31 18.21 -41.88 28.89
CA THR A 31 19.08 -42.54 27.91
C THR A 31 18.48 -43.81 27.28
N SER A 32 18.56 -43.92 25.94
CA SER A 32 18.85 -45.20 25.26
C SER A 32 19.26 -44.99 23.80
N THR A 33 20.53 -45.26 23.50
CA THR A 33 21.04 -45.62 22.16
C THR A 33 20.71 -47.09 21.88
N PRO A 34 20.59 -47.51 20.60
CA PRO A 34 21.78 -48.07 19.94
C PRO A 34 21.90 -47.83 18.40
N THR A 35 23.17 -47.77 17.97
CA THR A 35 23.80 -48.28 16.72
C THR A 35 23.35 -47.76 15.34
N GLU A 36 24.18 -46.92 14.68
CA GLU A 36 25.14 -47.22 13.57
C GLU A 36 24.46 -47.52 12.23
N VAL A 37 24.79 -46.85 11.10
CA VAL A 37 25.98 -47.04 10.25
C VAL A 37 26.32 -45.79 9.39
N GLY A 38 27.62 -45.41 9.37
CA GLY A 38 28.42 -44.79 8.27
C GLY A 38 28.07 -43.36 7.81
N GLY A 39 28.90 -42.31 7.96
CA GLY A 39 30.33 -42.15 7.59
C GLY A 39 30.42 -41.52 6.19
N ALA A 40 31.17 -40.46 5.84
CA ALA A 40 32.19 -39.59 6.44
C ALA A 40 32.15 -38.25 5.63
N GLY A 41 32.48 -37.07 6.16
CA GLY A 41 33.82 -36.58 6.52
C GLY A 41 34.32 -35.56 5.47
N GLY A 42 34.83 -34.37 5.77
CA GLY A 42 35.31 -33.88 7.04
C GLY A 42 35.56 -32.37 7.10
N THR A 43 35.84 -31.95 8.33
CA THR A 43 36.21 -30.64 8.85
C THR A 43 37.73 -30.55 9.09
N ALA A 44 38.22 -29.32 9.26
CA ALA A 44 39.31 -28.84 10.14
C ALA A 44 40.04 -27.67 9.41
N GLY A 45 40.50 -26.58 10.02
CA GLY A 45 40.72 -26.23 11.42
C GLY A 45 41.96 -25.31 11.50
N THR A 46 41.78 -24.11 12.09
CA THR A 46 42.71 -23.33 12.92
C THR A 46 44.24 -23.26 12.64
N GLY A 47 44.73 -22.03 12.40
CA GLY A 47 45.70 -21.28 13.23
C GLY A 47 47.20 -21.67 13.29
N GLY A 48 48.10 -20.72 12.96
CA GLY A 48 49.49 -20.70 13.45
C GLY A 48 50.59 -20.05 12.59
N THR A 49 50.84 -18.74 12.82
CA THR A 49 52.12 -17.99 12.84
C THR A 49 53.28 -18.20 11.83
N GLY A 50 53.70 -17.09 11.21
CA GLY A 50 55.10 -16.59 11.24
C GLY A 50 55.97 -16.75 9.98
N GLY A 51 56.35 -15.63 9.32
CA GLY A 51 57.43 -15.64 8.31
C GLY A 51 57.46 -14.42 7.37
N THR A 52 58.29 -13.45 7.73
CA THR A 52 58.69 -12.18 7.08
C THR A 52 59.00 -12.16 5.58
N GLY A 53 58.72 -11.01 4.93
CA GLY A 53 59.68 -10.30 4.08
C GLY A 53 59.28 -10.06 2.60
N GLY A 54 58.89 -8.83 2.24
CA GLY A 54 58.73 -8.43 0.84
C GLY A 54 58.11 -7.05 0.65
N THR A 55 58.96 -6.05 0.49
CA THR A 55 58.72 -4.61 0.36
C THR A 55 57.95 -4.15 -0.90
N GLY A 56 57.14 -3.09 -0.76
CA GLY A 56 56.99 -2.07 -1.80
C GLY A 56 55.56 -1.61 -2.08
N GLY A 57 55.20 -0.38 -1.69
CA GLY A 57 54.02 0.32 -2.21
C GLY A 57 53.32 1.20 -1.19
N THR A 58 53.66 2.49 -1.18
CA THR A 58 53.06 3.57 -0.38
C THR A 58 51.55 3.72 -0.61
N GLY A 59 50.73 3.45 0.42
CA GLY A 59 49.31 3.78 0.45
C GLY A 59 49.06 5.08 1.22
N ALA A 60 48.63 6.11 0.50
CA ALA A 60 48.25 7.40 1.06
C ALA A 60 46.84 7.36 1.65
N VAL A 61 46.65 8.16 2.70
CA VAL A 61 45.40 8.43 3.40
C VAL A 61 44.58 9.48 2.63
N GLY A 62 43.26 9.24 2.51
CA GLY A 62 42.22 10.28 2.49
C GLY A 62 41.76 10.81 1.12
N GLY A 63 40.43 10.87 0.93
CA GLY A 63 39.81 11.76 -0.04
C GLY A 63 38.50 11.24 -0.64
N GLY A 64 37.39 11.87 -0.27
CA GLY A 64 36.10 11.73 -0.96
C GLY A 64 36.06 12.46 -2.31
N GLY A 65 34.92 12.29 -2.99
CA GLY A 65 34.60 12.85 -4.32
C GLY A 65 34.52 11.72 -5.35
N ALA A 66 33.61 11.69 -6.31
CA ALA A 66 32.58 12.60 -6.77
C ALA A 66 31.55 11.72 -7.53
N GLY A 67 30.26 12.03 -7.51
CA GLY A 67 29.71 12.94 -8.51
C GLY A 67 29.75 12.33 -9.92
N GLY A 68 29.07 11.21 -10.14
CA GLY A 68 28.80 10.68 -11.47
C GLY A 68 27.66 11.43 -12.14
N SER A 69 27.96 12.61 -12.68
CA SER A 69 27.13 13.26 -13.69
C SER A 69 27.37 12.59 -15.04
N GLY A 70 26.31 12.39 -15.82
CA GLY A 70 26.41 11.96 -17.22
C GLY A 70 26.15 10.49 -17.50
N GLY A 71 25.15 9.88 -16.87
CA GLY A 71 24.47 8.76 -17.52
C GLY A 71 23.78 9.30 -18.77
N THR A 72 24.18 8.85 -19.96
CA THR A 72 23.39 9.05 -21.17
C THR A 72 21.96 8.62 -20.86
N VAL A 73 21.04 9.58 -20.80
CA VAL A 73 19.60 9.31 -20.73
C VAL A 73 19.27 8.56 -22.01
N VAL A 74 19.23 7.23 -21.94
CA VAL A 74 18.69 6.43 -23.03
C VAL A 74 17.25 6.87 -23.17
N PRO A 75 16.83 7.42 -24.31
CA PRO A 75 15.45 7.82 -24.49
C PRO A 75 14.58 6.58 -24.28
N PRO A 76 13.50 6.67 -23.48
CA PRO A 76 12.61 5.54 -23.26
C PRO A 76 12.10 5.01 -24.60
N LYS A 77 11.90 3.70 -24.66
CA LYS A 77 11.40 3.05 -25.87
C LYS A 77 9.95 3.47 -26.10
N ALA A 78 9.69 4.08 -27.26
CA ALA A 78 8.35 4.44 -27.69
C ALA A 78 7.41 3.21 -27.68
N VAL A 79 6.18 3.41 -27.21
CA VAL A 79 5.11 2.42 -27.15
C VAL A 79 3.82 2.97 -27.72
N GLU A 80 2.98 2.09 -28.26
CA GLU A 80 1.64 2.44 -28.75
C GLU A 80 0.53 1.92 -27.80
N LYS A 81 0.92 1.21 -26.73
CA LYS A 81 0.04 0.42 -25.87
C LYS A 81 0.24 0.76 -24.41
N ILE A 82 -0.84 0.85 -23.64
CA ILE A 82 -0.78 1.06 -22.18
C ILE A 82 -1.56 -0.04 -21.46
N ASP A 83 -0.96 -0.66 -20.46
CA ASP A 83 -1.64 -1.48 -19.46
C ASP A 83 -1.70 -0.69 -18.15
N LEU A 84 -2.88 -0.17 -17.82
CA LEU A 84 -3.14 0.64 -16.63
C LEU A 84 -3.77 -0.22 -15.54
N LEU A 85 -3.04 -0.50 -14.48
CA LEU A 85 -3.53 -1.22 -13.31
C LEU A 85 -3.80 -0.23 -12.17
N LEU A 86 -5.04 -0.17 -11.70
CA LEU A 86 -5.39 0.57 -10.50
C LEU A 86 -5.43 -0.40 -9.32
N MET A 87 -4.66 -0.09 -8.29
CA MET A 87 -4.80 -0.71 -6.98
C MET A 87 -5.57 0.30 -6.11
N ILE A 88 -6.79 -0.05 -5.75
CA ILE A 88 -7.69 0.82 -4.99
C ILE A 88 -7.92 0.20 -3.63
N ASP A 89 -7.54 0.95 -2.61
CA ASP A 89 -7.90 0.61 -1.26
C ASP A 89 -9.41 0.58 -1.07
N ASN A 90 -9.91 -0.53 -0.54
CA ASN A 90 -11.31 -0.77 -0.27
C ASN A 90 -11.62 -0.81 1.23
N SER A 91 -10.80 -0.19 2.08
CA SER A 91 -11.08 0.04 3.50
C SER A 91 -12.26 1.01 3.71
N ALA A 92 -12.82 1.03 4.92
CA ALA A 92 -14.08 1.72 5.24
C ALA A 92 -14.07 3.25 5.05
N SER A 93 -12.88 3.84 4.99
CA SER A 93 -12.64 5.27 4.87
C SER A 93 -12.74 5.79 3.41
N MET A 94 -12.79 4.89 2.42
CA MET A 94 -12.32 5.20 1.06
C MET A 94 -13.36 5.77 0.10
N ALA A 95 -14.66 5.70 0.42
CA ALA A 95 -15.72 6.03 -0.54
C ALA A 95 -15.61 7.42 -1.17
N ASP A 96 -15.31 8.48 -0.39
CA ASP A 96 -15.22 9.84 -0.94
C ASP A 96 -14.06 9.98 -1.94
N LYS A 97 -12.95 9.31 -1.64
CA LYS A 97 -11.72 9.36 -2.45
C LYS A 97 -11.91 8.58 -3.74
N GLN A 98 -12.57 7.42 -3.66
CA GLN A 98 -12.95 6.63 -4.83
C GLN A 98 -13.92 7.43 -5.73
N GLN A 99 -14.89 8.14 -5.14
CA GLN A 99 -15.79 9.00 -5.89
C GLN A 99 -15.05 10.14 -6.61
N ILE A 100 -14.09 10.80 -5.95
CA ILE A 100 -13.25 11.84 -6.55
C ILE A 100 -12.40 11.26 -7.69
N LEU A 101 -11.82 10.07 -7.51
CA LEU A 101 -11.09 9.38 -8.59
C LEU A 101 -12.02 9.07 -9.77
N ALA A 102 -13.22 8.53 -9.52
CA ALA A 102 -14.20 8.22 -10.54
C ALA A 102 -14.65 9.47 -11.33
N GLN A 103 -14.68 10.64 -10.70
CA GLN A 103 -14.92 11.93 -11.34
C GLN A 103 -13.73 12.43 -12.18
N GLY A 104 -12.50 12.00 -11.85
CA GLY A 104 -11.28 12.29 -12.62
C GLY A 104 -10.99 11.30 -13.76
N VAL A 105 -11.66 10.14 -13.81
CA VAL A 105 -11.55 9.16 -14.89
C VAL A 105 -11.77 9.77 -16.29
N PRO A 106 -12.79 10.62 -16.53
CA PRO A 106 -12.95 11.30 -17.81
C PRO A 106 -11.70 12.09 -18.24
N ASP A 107 -11.08 12.81 -17.30
CA ASP A 107 -9.89 13.61 -17.58
C ASP A 107 -8.66 12.73 -17.86
N LEU A 108 -8.50 11.62 -17.13
CA LEU A 108 -7.43 10.65 -17.38
C LEU A 108 -7.55 10.04 -18.78
N VAL A 109 -8.74 9.57 -19.14
CA VAL A 109 -9.00 8.98 -20.45
C VAL A 109 -8.79 10.02 -21.55
N ASP A 110 -9.43 11.20 -21.43
CA ASP A 110 -9.32 12.28 -22.41
C ASP A 110 -7.86 12.72 -22.63
N ARG A 111 -7.06 12.80 -21.56
CA ARG A 111 -5.67 13.23 -21.64
C ARG A 111 -4.81 12.24 -22.43
N LEU A 112 -5.09 10.94 -22.35
CA LEU A 112 -4.37 9.88 -23.07
C LEU A 112 -4.88 9.68 -24.50
N VAL A 113 -6.20 9.67 -24.69
CA VAL A 113 -6.80 9.33 -25.98
C VAL A 113 -7.01 10.57 -26.87
N ASN A 114 -7.02 11.78 -26.34
CA ASN A 114 -7.08 13.04 -27.10
C ASN A 114 -6.16 14.11 -26.48
N PRO A 115 -4.83 13.96 -26.60
CA PRO A 115 -3.86 14.88 -26.00
C PRO A 115 -4.02 16.31 -26.49
N ALA A 116 -3.62 17.28 -25.65
CA ALA A 116 -3.66 18.69 -26.01
C ALA A 116 -2.75 18.99 -27.21
N CYS A 117 -3.07 20.06 -27.94
CA CYS A 117 -2.16 20.62 -28.94
C CYS A 117 -1.19 21.57 -28.24
N VAL A 118 0.06 21.57 -28.66
CA VAL A 118 1.12 22.45 -28.17
C VAL A 118 1.80 23.21 -29.31
N ASP A 119 2.23 24.44 -29.05
CA ASP A 119 3.03 25.23 -29.97
C ASP A 119 4.51 24.77 -29.99
N GLY A 120 5.35 25.43 -30.80
CA GLY A 120 6.78 25.15 -30.87
C GLY A 120 7.57 25.41 -29.58
N ASN A 121 6.96 26.04 -28.57
CA ASN A 121 7.52 26.25 -27.23
C ASN A 121 6.94 25.28 -26.19
N GLY A 122 6.04 24.37 -26.59
CA GLY A 122 5.37 23.43 -25.69
C GLY A 122 4.16 24.03 -24.95
N ASN A 123 3.70 25.24 -25.28
CA ASN A 123 2.54 25.83 -24.62
C ASN A 123 1.25 25.26 -25.22
N ALA A 124 0.25 24.98 -24.37
CA ALA A 124 -1.06 24.50 -24.80
C ALA A 124 -1.77 25.50 -25.73
N VAL A 125 -2.31 25.00 -26.85
CA VAL A 125 -3.03 25.76 -27.87
C VAL A 125 -4.52 25.39 -27.84
N THR A 126 -5.38 26.40 -27.88
CA THR A 126 -6.84 26.25 -27.91
C THR A 126 -7.44 26.74 -29.24
N PRO A 127 -8.57 26.17 -29.70
CA PRO A 127 -9.29 25.05 -29.09
C PRO A 127 -8.58 23.71 -29.30
N LYS A 128 -8.69 22.80 -28.32
CA LYS A 128 -8.31 21.40 -28.50
C LYS A 128 -9.27 20.77 -29.54
N PRO A 129 -8.77 19.99 -30.51
CA PRO A 129 -9.64 19.30 -31.45
C PRO A 129 -10.61 18.34 -30.75
N ALA A 130 -11.81 18.19 -31.33
CA ALA A 130 -12.90 17.43 -30.72
C ALA A 130 -12.61 15.93 -30.68
N LYS A 131 -11.94 15.39 -31.71
CA LYS A 131 -11.58 13.97 -31.79
C LYS A 131 -10.07 13.77 -31.80
N PRO A 132 -9.60 12.57 -31.38
CA PRO A 132 -8.18 12.22 -31.39
C PRO A 132 -7.48 12.38 -32.74
N LEU A 133 -8.20 12.04 -33.82
CA LEU A 133 -7.67 12.05 -35.19
C LEU A 133 -7.87 13.40 -35.91
N ASP A 134 -8.57 14.36 -35.30
CA ASP A 134 -8.73 15.69 -35.88
C ASP A 134 -7.38 16.44 -35.81
N PRO A 135 -7.01 17.22 -36.85
CA PRO A 135 -5.75 17.94 -36.87
C PRO A 135 -5.73 19.05 -35.80
N CYS A 136 -4.55 19.28 -35.22
CA CYS A 136 -4.32 20.44 -34.37
C CYS A 136 -4.43 21.76 -35.15
N PRO A 137 -4.77 22.88 -34.49
CA PRO A 137 -4.74 24.21 -35.11
C PRO A 137 -3.41 24.49 -35.81
N ASN A 138 -3.44 25.24 -36.93
CA ASN A 138 -2.24 25.57 -37.70
C ASN A 138 -1.13 26.14 -36.80
N GLY A 139 0.09 25.59 -36.93
CA GLY A 139 1.25 26.00 -36.11
C GLY A 139 1.37 25.28 -34.76
N SER A 140 0.51 24.28 -34.50
CA SER A 140 0.59 23.42 -33.31
C SER A 140 0.56 21.94 -33.69
N THR A 141 1.10 21.10 -32.82
CA THR A 141 1.09 19.64 -32.95
C THR A 141 0.51 19.01 -31.69
N ARG A 142 0.16 17.72 -31.73
CA ARG A 142 -0.18 17.01 -30.49
C ARG A 142 1.04 16.99 -29.60
N GLU A 143 0.81 17.05 -28.30
CA GLU A 143 1.87 16.93 -27.30
C GLU A 143 2.51 15.54 -27.28
N PHE A 144 1.73 14.50 -27.58
CA PHE A 144 2.15 13.12 -27.86
C PHE A 144 1.06 12.45 -28.72
N ASP A 145 1.37 11.30 -29.31
CA ASP A 145 0.42 10.62 -30.19
C ASP A 145 -0.80 10.10 -29.40
N PRO A 146 -2.03 10.30 -29.88
CA PRO A 146 -3.21 9.76 -29.22
C PRO A 146 -3.14 8.24 -29.04
N VAL A 147 -3.40 7.76 -27.83
CA VAL A 147 -3.30 6.32 -27.53
C VAL A 147 -4.59 5.60 -27.92
N PHE A 148 -4.46 4.57 -28.76
CA PHE A 148 -5.58 3.79 -29.29
C PHE A 148 -5.61 2.34 -28.78
N ASP A 149 -4.79 1.99 -27.79
CA ASP A 149 -4.67 0.61 -27.34
C ASP A 149 -4.39 0.52 -25.82
N ILE A 150 -5.45 0.61 -25.00
CA ILE A 150 -5.35 0.68 -23.52
C ILE A 150 -6.10 -0.47 -22.86
N HIS A 151 -5.41 -1.26 -22.04
CA HIS A 151 -6.05 -2.15 -21.06
C HIS A 151 -6.18 -1.44 -19.72
N VAL A 152 -7.34 -1.52 -19.07
CA VAL A 152 -7.59 -0.96 -17.73
C VAL A 152 -8.11 -2.03 -16.79
N GLY A 153 -7.33 -2.35 -15.76
CA GLY A 153 -7.68 -3.32 -14.72
C GLY A 153 -7.74 -2.65 -13.35
N VAL A 154 -8.60 -3.16 -12.47
CA VAL A 154 -8.70 -2.70 -11.08
C VAL A 154 -8.55 -3.90 -10.14
N ILE A 155 -7.71 -3.77 -9.12
CA ILE A 155 -7.57 -4.69 -7.99
C ILE A 155 -7.75 -3.89 -6.69
N THR A 156 -7.92 -4.59 -5.56
CA THR A 156 -8.04 -3.94 -4.24
C THR A 156 -6.86 -4.26 -3.32
N SER A 157 -6.75 -3.53 -2.20
CA SER A 157 -5.74 -3.75 -1.14
C SER A 157 -5.98 -5.02 -0.31
N SER A 158 -7.11 -5.71 -0.50
CA SER A 158 -7.59 -6.78 0.37
C SER A 158 -7.05 -8.18 0.01
N LEU A 159 -6.13 -8.70 0.83
CA LEU A 159 -5.53 -10.04 0.69
C LEU A 159 -5.95 -11.05 1.78
N GLY A 160 -6.91 -10.67 2.64
CA GLY A 160 -7.40 -11.49 3.74
C GLY A 160 -6.51 -11.47 4.98
N GLY A 161 -6.84 -12.32 5.96
CA GLY A 161 -6.16 -12.33 7.27
C GLY A 161 -4.79 -13.01 7.34
N HIS A 162 -4.20 -13.47 6.22
CA HIS A 162 -2.94 -14.25 6.21
C HIS A 162 -2.91 -15.44 7.20
N GLY A 163 -4.07 -16.03 7.49
CA GLY A 163 -4.23 -17.14 8.44
C GLY A 163 -4.52 -16.75 9.89
N ALA A 164 -4.66 -15.45 10.19
CA ALA A 164 -5.28 -14.93 11.39
C ALA A 164 -6.80 -15.04 11.33
N ASP A 165 -7.48 -14.75 12.43
CA ASP A 165 -8.94 -14.71 12.49
C ASP A 165 -9.55 -13.43 11.91
N SER A 166 -8.90 -12.28 12.06
CA SER A 166 -9.32 -11.04 11.41
C SER A 166 -9.33 -11.18 9.88
N CYS A 167 -10.32 -10.57 9.21
CA CYS A 167 -10.43 -10.64 7.74
C CYS A 167 -10.45 -12.06 7.17
N SER A 168 -10.90 -13.03 7.96
CA SER A 168 -10.99 -14.44 7.58
C SER A 168 -12.41 -14.94 7.78
N ASP A 169 -12.81 -15.94 6.99
CA ASP A 169 -14.10 -16.62 7.09
C ASP A 169 -14.13 -17.56 8.30
N VAL A 170 -14.18 -16.97 9.50
CA VAL A 170 -14.21 -17.68 10.78
C VAL A 170 -15.25 -17.07 11.71
N PRO A 171 -15.80 -17.84 12.68
CA PRO A 171 -16.87 -17.35 13.56
C PRO A 171 -16.53 -16.11 14.40
N THR A 172 -15.23 -15.83 14.61
CA THR A 172 -14.75 -14.70 15.42
C THR A 172 -14.61 -13.40 14.62
N SER A 173 -14.81 -13.43 13.30
CA SER A 173 -14.70 -12.25 12.43
C SER A 173 -15.97 -12.02 11.65
N GLN A 174 -16.38 -10.75 11.52
CA GLN A 174 -17.32 -10.38 10.48
C GLN A 174 -16.60 -10.48 9.15
N TYR A 175 -16.99 -11.43 8.32
CA TYR A 175 -16.36 -11.68 7.04
C TYR A 175 -17.31 -11.37 5.90
N ASN A 176 -16.76 -10.76 4.86
CA ASN A 176 -17.35 -10.80 3.54
C ASN A 176 -16.25 -11.11 2.51
N PRO A 177 -16.57 -11.68 1.34
CA PRO A 177 -15.57 -12.10 0.37
C PRO A 177 -14.64 -10.99 -0.14
N ARG A 178 -15.03 -9.71 -0.04
CA ARG A 178 -14.20 -8.58 -0.51
C ARG A 178 -13.04 -8.25 0.43
N MET A 179 -13.04 -8.82 1.63
CA MET A 179 -11.88 -8.79 2.53
C MET A 179 -10.72 -9.65 2.04
N ALA A 180 -10.95 -10.51 1.05
CA ALA A 180 -9.96 -11.37 0.42
C ALA A 180 -10.19 -11.41 -1.10
N ASP A 181 -10.07 -10.27 -1.77
CA ASP A 181 -10.11 -10.20 -3.25
C ASP A 181 -8.86 -10.84 -3.89
N MET A 182 -7.80 -11.09 -3.12
CA MET A 182 -6.62 -11.90 -3.51
C MET A 182 -5.88 -11.41 -4.77
N SER A 183 -5.93 -10.11 -5.04
CA SER A 183 -5.41 -9.48 -6.26
C SER A 183 -6.09 -9.93 -7.56
N HIS A 184 -7.31 -10.47 -7.49
CA HIS A 184 -8.10 -10.72 -8.70
C HIS A 184 -8.58 -9.40 -9.28
N LEU A 185 -8.55 -9.27 -10.60
CA LEU A 185 -9.19 -8.16 -11.29
C LEU A 185 -10.67 -8.12 -10.91
N ILE A 186 -11.12 -6.98 -10.39
CA ILE A 186 -12.50 -6.74 -10.01
C ILE A 186 -13.25 -6.04 -11.14
N SER A 187 -14.52 -6.41 -11.29
CA SER A 187 -15.45 -5.75 -12.20
C SER A 187 -16.85 -5.87 -11.64
N ARG A 188 -17.15 -5.18 -10.53
CA ARG A 188 -18.43 -5.27 -9.83
C ARG A 188 -19.10 -3.91 -9.71
N SER A 189 -20.43 -3.88 -9.62
CA SER A 189 -21.17 -2.62 -9.48
C SER A 189 -21.07 -2.08 -8.05
N ALA A 190 -20.90 -0.77 -7.92
CA ALA A 190 -20.97 -0.08 -6.63
C ALA A 190 -22.35 -0.21 -5.97
N SER A 191 -23.43 -0.25 -6.77
CA SER A 191 -24.81 -0.31 -6.28
C SER A 191 -25.27 -1.74 -5.93
N ASN A 192 -24.67 -2.74 -6.58
CA ASN A 192 -24.92 -4.15 -6.34
C ASN A 192 -23.59 -4.92 -6.46
N PRO A 193 -22.84 -5.06 -5.36
CA PRO A 193 -21.51 -5.69 -5.40
C PRO A 193 -21.49 -7.15 -5.85
N SER A 194 -22.65 -7.84 -5.83
CA SER A 194 -22.79 -9.20 -6.36
C SER A 194 -22.95 -9.25 -7.88
N GLN A 195 -23.22 -8.10 -8.52
CA GLN A 195 -23.32 -7.99 -9.97
C GLN A 195 -21.93 -7.77 -10.58
N THR A 196 -21.47 -8.72 -11.39
CA THR A 196 -20.32 -8.54 -12.27
C THR A 196 -20.69 -7.63 -13.44
N LEU A 197 -19.91 -6.58 -13.65
CA LEU A 197 -20.01 -5.67 -14.78
C LEU A 197 -19.36 -6.30 -16.03
N PRO A 198 -19.91 -6.05 -17.23
CA PRO A 198 -19.30 -6.50 -18.48
C PRO A 198 -17.88 -5.96 -18.64
N THR A 199 -16.95 -6.84 -19.02
CA THR A 199 -15.55 -6.51 -19.33
C THR A 199 -15.15 -7.13 -20.66
N TYR A 200 -13.99 -6.75 -21.19
CA TYR A 200 -13.52 -7.26 -22.47
C TYR A 200 -13.40 -8.79 -22.41
N GLN A 201 -14.24 -9.48 -23.18
CA GLN A 201 -14.35 -10.94 -23.20
C GLN A 201 -14.55 -11.59 -21.81
N ASN A 202 -15.15 -10.87 -20.86
CA ASN A 202 -15.28 -11.31 -19.45
C ASN A 202 -13.94 -11.60 -18.75
N LYS A 203 -12.85 -10.93 -19.18
CA LYS A 203 -11.49 -11.14 -18.63
C LYS A 203 -11.17 -10.27 -17.41
N GLY A 204 -12.11 -9.44 -16.95
CA GLY A 204 -11.96 -8.61 -15.76
C GLY A 204 -11.30 -7.24 -16.00
N PHE A 205 -10.95 -6.89 -17.23
CA PHE A 205 -10.41 -5.57 -17.59
C PHE A 205 -11.18 -4.94 -18.77
N LEU A 206 -11.11 -3.62 -18.87
CA LEU A 206 -11.64 -2.86 -20.01
C LEU A 206 -10.58 -2.72 -21.09
N TYR A 207 -11.00 -2.66 -22.35
CA TYR A 207 -10.10 -2.51 -23.48
C TYR A 207 -10.57 -1.39 -24.41
N TRP A 208 -9.81 -0.30 -24.47
CA TRP A 208 -9.95 0.77 -25.44
C TRP A 208 -9.28 0.39 -26.76
N ASP A 209 -10.08 0.20 -27.81
CA ASP A 209 -9.64 -0.13 -29.18
C ASP A 209 -10.54 0.59 -30.21
N PRO A 210 -10.41 1.92 -30.35
CA PRO A 210 -11.24 2.71 -31.28
C PRO A 210 -10.97 2.36 -32.73
N THR A 211 -9.80 1.78 -33.03
CA THR A 211 -9.44 1.32 -34.38
C THR A 211 -9.95 -0.08 -34.71
N GLN A 212 -10.54 -0.77 -33.73
CA GLN A 212 -11.10 -2.12 -33.86
C GLN A 212 -10.07 -3.12 -34.44
N LYS A 213 -8.81 -2.99 -34.01
CA LYS A 213 -7.70 -3.86 -34.47
C LYS A 213 -7.76 -5.25 -33.84
N ALA A 214 -8.33 -5.37 -32.64
CA ALA A 214 -8.41 -6.64 -31.94
C ALA A 214 -9.54 -7.55 -32.46
N SER A 215 -9.42 -8.84 -32.17
CA SER A 215 -10.43 -9.84 -32.48
C SER A 215 -10.72 -10.69 -31.24
N PRO A 216 -11.93 -10.58 -30.64
CA PRO A 216 -12.97 -9.58 -30.91
C PRO A 216 -12.52 -8.15 -30.58
N PRO A 217 -13.16 -7.12 -31.14
CA PRO A 217 -12.77 -5.73 -30.90
C PRO A 217 -13.08 -5.27 -29.47
N GLY A 218 -12.30 -4.29 -28.99
CA GLY A 218 -12.56 -3.55 -27.75
C GLY A 218 -13.59 -2.42 -27.92
N ASP A 219 -13.71 -1.56 -26.91
CA ASP A 219 -14.58 -0.39 -26.92
C ASP A 219 -14.03 0.72 -27.84
N MET A 220 -14.93 1.36 -28.59
CA MET A 220 -14.62 2.51 -29.46
C MET A 220 -15.37 3.79 -29.08
N ASP A 221 -16.24 3.72 -28.07
CA ASP A 221 -17.07 4.83 -27.58
C ASP A 221 -16.49 5.34 -26.25
N ILE A 222 -15.90 6.55 -26.27
CA ILE A 222 -15.25 7.16 -25.10
C ILE A 222 -16.24 7.32 -23.93
N PRO A 223 -17.40 7.98 -24.09
CA PRO A 223 -18.43 8.03 -23.05
C PRO A 223 -18.76 6.67 -22.41
N LYS A 224 -18.93 5.63 -23.22
CA LYS A 224 -19.20 4.27 -22.71
C LYS A 224 -18.03 3.73 -21.91
N PHE A 225 -16.81 3.82 -22.45
CA PHE A 225 -15.59 3.34 -21.80
C PHE A 225 -15.34 4.05 -20.47
N VAL A 226 -15.50 5.38 -20.44
CA VAL A 226 -15.41 6.21 -19.22
C VAL A 226 -16.46 5.80 -18.19
N ALA A 227 -17.72 5.60 -18.60
CA ALA A 227 -18.78 5.19 -17.68
C ALA A 227 -18.49 3.83 -17.04
N SER A 228 -18.08 2.84 -17.83
CA SER A 228 -17.69 1.52 -17.32
C SER A 228 -16.47 1.59 -16.39
N PHE A 229 -15.47 2.41 -16.72
CA PHE A 229 -14.29 2.58 -15.89
C PHE A 229 -14.64 3.25 -14.54
N SER A 230 -15.37 4.36 -14.56
CA SER A 230 -15.85 5.01 -13.33
C SER A 230 -16.73 4.10 -12.47
N GLU A 231 -17.55 3.23 -13.07
CA GLU A 231 -18.36 2.28 -12.30
C GLU A 231 -17.50 1.22 -11.61
N ILE A 232 -16.48 0.65 -12.30
CA ILE A 232 -15.56 -0.33 -11.70
C ILE A 232 -14.73 0.31 -10.56
N VAL A 233 -14.28 1.57 -10.73
CA VAL A 233 -13.56 2.32 -9.68
C VAL A 233 -14.40 2.42 -8.41
N ASN A 234 -15.67 2.83 -8.51
CA ASN A 234 -16.58 2.87 -7.37
C ASN A 234 -16.96 1.47 -6.87
N GLY A 235 -16.89 0.46 -7.73
CA GLY A 235 -17.09 -0.95 -7.42
C GLY A 235 -16.00 -1.59 -6.55
N ALA A 236 -14.88 -0.90 -6.32
CA ALA A 236 -13.89 -1.31 -5.31
C ALA A 236 -14.55 -1.51 -3.95
N GLY A 237 -15.45 -0.60 -3.57
CA GLY A 237 -16.20 -0.65 -2.32
C GLY A 237 -15.38 -0.19 -1.12
N GLN A 238 -15.97 -0.29 0.07
CA GLN A 238 -15.37 0.20 1.34
C GLN A 238 -15.53 -0.84 2.47
N ASP A 239 -15.64 -2.11 2.11
CA ASP A 239 -15.81 -3.21 3.07
C ASP A 239 -14.79 -4.32 2.83
N GLY A 240 -13.61 -3.92 2.38
CA GLY A 240 -12.42 -4.73 2.37
C GLY A 240 -11.89 -5.02 3.77
N CYS A 241 -10.73 -5.68 3.81
CA CYS A 241 -10.01 -5.92 5.04
C CYS A 241 -9.40 -4.61 5.55
N GLY A 242 -9.52 -4.34 6.85
CA GLY A 242 -8.89 -3.19 7.52
C GLY A 242 -7.37 -3.35 7.74
N PHE A 243 -6.73 -4.18 6.93
CA PHE A 243 -5.29 -4.40 6.89
C PHE A 243 -4.88 -4.34 5.43
N GLU A 244 -4.70 -3.12 4.98
CA GLU A 244 -4.54 -2.77 3.58
C GLU A 244 -3.14 -3.20 3.15
N ALA A 245 -3.05 -4.06 2.13
CA ALA A 245 -1.76 -4.50 1.58
C ALA A 245 -1.55 -3.97 0.16
N PRO A 246 -1.54 -2.63 -0.04
CA PRO A 246 -1.47 -2.03 -1.37
C PRO A 246 -0.23 -2.47 -2.14
N LEU A 247 0.93 -2.62 -1.48
CA LEU A 247 2.17 -3.02 -2.14
C LEU A 247 2.16 -4.50 -2.54
N GLU A 248 1.76 -5.40 -1.64
CA GLU A 248 1.66 -6.82 -1.96
C GLU A 248 0.55 -7.11 -2.95
N ALA A 249 -0.55 -6.34 -2.97
CA ALA A 249 -1.66 -6.55 -3.89
C ALA A 249 -1.22 -6.45 -5.36
N TRP A 250 -0.56 -5.35 -5.77
CA TRP A 250 -0.06 -5.24 -7.14
C TRP A 250 1.16 -6.14 -7.38
N TYR A 251 2.00 -6.38 -6.36
CA TYR A 251 3.15 -7.28 -6.49
C TYR A 251 2.70 -8.70 -6.79
N ARG A 252 1.72 -9.21 -6.04
CA ARG A 252 1.10 -10.52 -6.24
C ARG A 252 0.49 -10.65 -7.63
N PHE A 253 -0.16 -9.60 -8.15
CA PHE A 253 -0.73 -9.63 -9.50
C PHE A 253 0.33 -9.61 -10.60
N LEU A 254 1.28 -8.67 -10.54
CA LEU A 254 2.21 -8.38 -11.64
C LEU A 254 3.52 -9.16 -11.56
N VAL A 255 4.05 -9.36 -10.36
CA VAL A 255 5.44 -9.77 -10.12
C VAL A 255 5.54 -11.19 -9.57
N ASP A 256 4.63 -11.64 -8.71
CA ASP A 256 4.74 -12.99 -8.14
C ASP A 256 4.54 -14.07 -9.22
N PRO A 257 5.56 -14.90 -9.54
CA PRO A 257 5.43 -15.96 -10.52
C PRO A 257 4.57 -17.15 -10.03
N ALA A 258 4.33 -17.29 -8.72
CA ALA A 258 3.55 -18.38 -8.15
C ALA A 258 2.69 -17.90 -6.96
N PRO A 259 1.71 -17.00 -7.22
CA PRO A 259 0.82 -16.51 -6.17
C PRO A 259 0.08 -17.68 -5.52
N TYR A 260 0.08 -17.74 -4.18
CA TYR A 260 -0.52 -18.84 -3.43
C TYR A 260 -2.05 -18.86 -3.57
N GLN A 261 -2.71 -20.02 -3.60
CA GLN A 261 -4.17 -20.06 -3.64
C GLN A 261 -4.81 -19.66 -2.30
N LYS A 262 -4.24 -20.12 -1.20
CA LYS A 262 -4.67 -19.81 0.17
C LYS A 262 -3.53 -19.98 1.16
N ILE A 263 -3.71 -19.47 2.38
CA ILE A 263 -2.83 -19.70 3.52
C ILE A 263 -3.46 -20.75 4.43
N VAL A 264 -2.69 -21.75 4.87
CA VAL A 264 -3.16 -22.83 5.75
C VAL A 264 -2.24 -23.04 6.96
N PRO A 265 -2.71 -23.72 8.03
CA PRO A 265 -1.88 -24.09 9.17
C PRO A 265 -0.72 -25.03 8.80
N TYR A 266 0.47 -24.71 9.32
CA TYR A 266 1.72 -25.43 9.11
C TYR A 266 2.37 -25.80 10.44
N ASP A 267 3.02 -26.95 10.50
CA ASP A 267 3.93 -27.29 11.58
C ASP A 267 5.21 -26.43 11.46
N CYS A 268 5.53 -25.68 12.51
CA CYS A 268 6.62 -24.71 12.48
C CYS A 268 8.01 -25.35 12.31
N ALA A 269 8.20 -26.59 12.78
CA ALA A 269 9.50 -27.25 12.75
C ALA A 269 9.79 -27.88 11.38
N THR A 270 8.77 -28.47 10.76
CA THR A 270 8.89 -29.18 9.48
C THR A 270 8.55 -28.30 8.28
N ASN A 271 7.89 -27.16 8.52
CA ASN A 271 7.34 -26.28 7.48
C ASN A 271 6.45 -27.06 6.49
N GLN A 272 5.61 -27.96 7.02
CA GLN A 272 4.64 -28.74 6.25
C GLN A 272 3.22 -28.45 6.71
N PRO A 273 2.20 -28.57 5.83
CA PRO A 273 0.80 -28.43 6.21
C PRO A 273 0.43 -29.37 7.37
N SER A 274 -0.19 -28.81 8.42
CA SER A 274 -0.63 -29.56 9.60
C SER A 274 -1.85 -28.88 10.21
N PRO A 275 -3.00 -29.57 10.37
CA PRO A 275 -4.22 -28.96 10.92
C PRO A 275 -4.05 -28.37 12.33
N SER A 276 -3.11 -28.89 13.13
CA SER A 276 -2.76 -28.39 14.46
C SER A 276 -1.51 -27.49 14.46
N GLY A 277 -1.08 -27.05 13.28
CA GLY A 277 0.09 -26.23 13.07
C GLY A 277 -0.01 -24.83 13.70
N GLN A 278 1.06 -24.41 14.37
CA GLN A 278 1.18 -23.09 14.99
C GLN A 278 1.73 -22.02 14.04
N CYS A 279 2.17 -22.42 12.86
CA CYS A 279 2.60 -21.53 11.79
C CYS A 279 1.56 -21.50 10.68
N ARG A 280 1.79 -20.63 9.70
CA ARG A 280 1.03 -20.54 8.47
C ARG A 280 1.97 -20.76 7.29
N GLY A 281 1.40 -21.17 6.16
CA GLY A 281 2.15 -21.31 4.92
C GLY A 281 1.22 -21.31 3.71
N PRO A 282 1.76 -20.95 2.52
CA PRO A 282 1.00 -20.99 1.28
C PRO A 282 0.63 -22.42 0.89
N GLU A 283 -0.56 -22.61 0.34
CA GLU A 283 -1.00 -23.86 -0.29
C GLU A 283 -1.62 -23.57 -1.65
N GLY A 284 -1.24 -24.36 -2.66
CA GLY A 284 -1.73 -24.23 -4.03
C GLY A 284 -1.21 -23.00 -4.78
N ILE A 285 -1.60 -22.90 -6.05
CA ILE A 285 -1.29 -21.75 -6.92
C ILE A 285 -2.61 -21.12 -7.35
N ASP A 286 -2.69 -19.80 -7.27
CA ASP A 286 -3.81 -19.01 -7.73
C ASP A 286 -3.76 -18.87 -9.26
N SER A 287 -4.42 -19.81 -9.94
CA SER A 287 -4.51 -19.81 -11.41
C SER A 287 -5.32 -18.63 -11.96
N VAL A 288 -6.17 -17.98 -11.15
CA VAL A 288 -6.96 -16.83 -11.59
C VAL A 288 -6.05 -15.64 -11.82
N VAL A 289 -5.19 -15.31 -10.84
CA VAL A 289 -4.17 -14.26 -10.99
C VAL A 289 -3.26 -14.54 -12.19
N LEU A 290 -2.78 -15.78 -12.33
CA LEU A 290 -1.91 -16.14 -13.45
C LEU A 290 -2.61 -15.97 -14.82
N THR A 291 -3.88 -16.34 -14.92
CA THR A 291 -4.66 -16.22 -16.16
C THR A 291 -4.95 -14.75 -16.46
N GLN A 292 -5.44 -14.00 -15.49
CA GLN A 292 -5.75 -12.57 -15.63
C GLN A 292 -4.50 -11.76 -15.98
N ARG A 293 -3.36 -11.99 -15.30
CA ARG A 293 -2.08 -11.34 -15.64
C ARG A 293 -1.70 -11.61 -17.09
N LYS A 294 -1.77 -12.87 -17.53
CA LYS A 294 -1.40 -13.27 -18.90
C LYS A 294 -2.29 -12.59 -19.94
N ASP A 295 -3.57 -12.46 -19.65
CA ASP A 295 -4.55 -11.83 -20.54
C ASP A 295 -4.43 -10.29 -20.55
N PHE A 296 -4.06 -9.70 -19.41
CA PHE A 296 -4.00 -8.25 -19.20
C PHE A 296 -2.65 -7.63 -19.63
N VAL A 297 -1.52 -8.18 -19.17
CA VAL A 297 -0.20 -7.57 -19.35
C VAL A 297 0.42 -7.98 -20.69
N ARG A 298 0.61 -7.00 -21.58
CA ARG A 298 1.15 -7.21 -22.92
C ARG A 298 2.65 -6.92 -22.95
N PRO A 299 3.48 -7.72 -23.66
CA PRO A 299 4.94 -7.59 -23.60
C PRO A 299 5.50 -6.26 -24.13
N ASP A 300 4.76 -5.57 -24.99
CA ASP A 300 5.18 -4.36 -25.69
C ASP A 300 4.46 -3.08 -25.22
N SER A 301 3.75 -3.14 -24.09
CA SER A 301 3.07 -2.00 -23.49
C SER A 301 3.96 -1.17 -22.56
N LEU A 302 3.51 0.05 -22.27
CA LEU A 302 3.83 0.75 -21.03
C LEU A 302 2.91 0.20 -19.93
N VAL A 303 3.48 -0.24 -18.80
CA VAL A 303 2.71 -0.64 -17.62
C VAL A 303 2.71 0.52 -16.63
N ALA A 304 1.52 1.01 -16.30
CA ALA A 304 1.33 2.05 -15.29
C ALA A 304 0.51 1.51 -14.13
N ILE A 305 1.09 1.54 -12.94
CA ILE A 305 0.45 1.10 -11.70
C ILE A 305 0.03 2.36 -10.94
N VAL A 306 -1.25 2.49 -10.61
CA VAL A 306 -1.79 3.65 -9.87
C VAL A 306 -2.41 3.16 -8.57
N MET A 307 -1.82 3.57 -7.46
CA MET A 307 -2.31 3.28 -6.13
C MET A 307 -3.18 4.42 -5.61
N LEU A 308 -4.35 4.09 -5.04
CA LEU A 308 -5.20 5.01 -4.31
C LEU A 308 -5.47 4.43 -2.91
N THR A 309 -4.91 5.03 -1.86
CA THR A 309 -5.08 4.60 -0.46
C THR A 309 -4.90 5.78 0.48
N ASP A 310 -5.71 5.86 1.53
CA ASP A 310 -5.54 6.88 2.56
C ASP A 310 -4.76 6.38 3.77
N GLU A 311 -4.35 5.12 3.77
CA GLU A 311 -3.61 4.46 4.84
C GLU A 311 -2.19 4.09 4.34
N ASP A 312 -1.35 3.61 5.26
CA ASP A 312 -0.02 3.09 4.90
C ASP A 312 -0.09 1.59 4.62
N ASP A 313 1.00 1.05 4.10
CA ASP A 313 1.07 -0.35 3.69
C ASP A 313 1.20 -1.34 4.86
N CYS A 314 0.25 -2.28 4.98
CA CYS A 314 0.30 -3.47 5.82
C CYS A 314 0.55 -4.76 5.02
N SER A 315 1.52 -4.75 4.11
CA SER A 315 1.90 -5.96 3.36
C SER A 315 2.66 -6.97 4.22
N LEU A 316 1.91 -7.79 4.97
CA LEU A 316 2.40 -8.81 5.88
C LEU A 316 3.15 -9.93 5.14
N ILE A 317 4.25 -10.41 5.72
CA ILE A 317 4.99 -11.57 5.22
C ILE A 317 4.10 -12.82 5.34
N ASP A 318 3.95 -13.54 4.23
CA ASP A 318 3.23 -14.79 4.23
C ASP A 318 4.00 -15.90 4.94
N GLY A 319 3.31 -16.57 5.86
CA GLY A 319 3.78 -17.77 6.51
C GLY A 319 4.57 -17.55 7.79
N GLY A 320 5.06 -18.66 8.36
CA GLY A 320 5.62 -18.66 9.71
C GLY A 320 4.60 -18.21 10.75
N GLN A 321 5.03 -17.42 11.73
CA GLN A 321 4.14 -16.86 12.76
C GLN A 321 3.73 -15.42 12.47
N ASN A 322 3.97 -14.90 11.27
CA ASN A 322 3.74 -13.48 10.97
C ASN A 322 2.26 -13.07 11.06
N PHE A 323 1.35 -14.01 10.79
CA PHE A 323 -0.10 -13.83 10.95
C PHE A 323 -0.52 -13.33 12.33
N ILE A 324 0.30 -13.55 13.37
CA ILE A 324 0.01 -13.09 14.74
C ILE A 324 -0.16 -11.57 14.80
N ALA A 325 0.50 -10.81 13.92
CA ALA A 325 0.29 -9.36 13.82
C ALA A 325 -1.18 -8.99 13.55
N LEU A 326 -1.94 -9.86 12.89
CA LEU A 326 -3.36 -9.65 12.59
C LEU A 326 -4.29 -10.45 13.51
N GLN A 327 -3.77 -11.24 14.46
CA GLN A 327 -4.60 -12.06 15.34
C GLN A 327 -5.44 -11.20 16.29
N ALA A 328 -6.76 -11.27 16.17
CA ALA A 328 -7.70 -10.53 17.02
C ALA A 328 -7.96 -11.24 18.36
N TYR A 329 -8.13 -12.58 18.35
CA TYR A 329 -8.50 -13.35 19.55
C TYR A 329 -7.61 -14.56 19.80
N THR A 330 -7.50 -14.98 21.06
CA THR A 330 -7.04 -16.33 21.44
C THR A 330 -8.13 -16.99 22.27
N GLY A 331 -8.81 -17.97 21.67
CA GLY A 331 -10.04 -18.52 22.22
C GLY A 331 -11.14 -17.47 22.24
N GLN A 332 -11.60 -17.08 23.43
CA GLN A 332 -12.63 -16.05 23.62
C GLN A 332 -12.05 -14.71 24.12
N ASN A 333 -10.74 -14.63 24.35
CA ASN A 333 -10.09 -13.45 24.88
C ASN A 333 -9.43 -12.67 23.73
N PRO A 334 -9.43 -11.33 23.76
CA PRO A 334 -8.59 -10.53 22.87
C PRO A 334 -7.13 -10.98 22.95
N TRP A 335 -6.49 -11.06 21.79
CA TRP A 335 -5.05 -11.28 21.71
C TRP A 335 -4.36 -9.92 21.73
N HIS A 336 -3.26 -9.82 22.49
CA HIS A 336 -2.37 -8.67 22.46
C HIS A 336 -0.95 -9.10 22.12
N MET A 337 -0.28 -8.26 21.36
CA MET A 337 1.11 -8.49 20.99
C MET A 337 2.01 -8.45 22.23
N PRO A 338 3.05 -9.31 22.27
CA PRO A 338 4.15 -9.14 23.22
C PRO A 338 4.84 -7.80 23.00
N ARG A 339 5.38 -7.22 24.09
CA ARG A 339 6.23 -6.04 24.00
C ARG A 339 7.56 -6.37 23.31
N ALA A 340 8.26 -5.33 22.89
CA ALA A 340 9.67 -5.40 22.56
C ALA A 340 10.55 -5.11 23.78
N THR A 341 11.78 -5.57 23.76
CA THR A 341 12.83 -5.14 24.71
C THR A 341 13.02 -3.62 24.71
N SER A 342 13.51 -3.07 25.83
CA SER A 342 13.60 -1.63 26.05
C SER A 342 14.47 -0.91 25.01
N ILE A 343 15.51 -1.57 24.50
CA ILE A 343 16.42 -1.01 23.49
C ILE A 343 15.71 -0.70 22.17
N CYS A 344 14.63 -1.41 21.82
CA CYS A 344 13.86 -1.19 20.61
C CYS A 344 13.26 0.21 20.51
N LYS A 345 13.06 0.91 21.65
CA LYS A 345 12.53 2.28 21.64
C LYS A 345 13.52 3.31 21.13
N THR A 346 14.82 3.05 21.28
CA THR A 346 15.88 4.01 20.95
C THR A 346 16.78 3.56 19.81
N ASP A 347 16.95 2.24 19.64
CA ASP A 347 17.73 1.64 18.56
C ASP A 347 17.04 0.36 18.05
N PRO A 348 16.06 0.49 17.14
CA PRO A 348 15.34 -0.66 16.59
C PRO A 348 16.22 -1.60 15.74
N LYS A 349 17.42 -1.15 15.34
CA LYS A 349 18.40 -1.97 14.61
C LYS A 349 19.30 -2.79 15.50
N SER A 350 19.34 -2.46 16.79
CA SER A 350 20.10 -3.19 17.78
C SER A 350 19.80 -4.69 17.63
N PRO A 351 20.82 -5.56 17.57
CA PRO A 351 20.59 -7.00 17.64
C PRO A 351 19.88 -7.43 18.94
N GLN A 352 19.94 -6.60 19.98
CA GLN A 352 19.21 -6.80 21.24
C GLN A 352 17.76 -6.34 21.16
N CYS A 353 17.35 -5.66 20.08
CA CYS A 353 15.96 -5.34 19.83
C CYS A 353 15.19 -6.60 19.39
N GLU A 354 14.73 -7.33 20.39
CA GLU A 354 14.00 -8.60 20.25
C GLU A 354 12.59 -8.49 20.86
N SER A 355 11.72 -9.42 20.48
CA SER A 355 10.40 -9.55 21.11
C SER A 355 10.53 -10.15 22.51
N CYS A 356 9.76 -9.66 23.47
CA CYS A 356 9.73 -10.22 24.83
C CYS A 356 9.16 -11.66 24.89
N ALA A 357 8.51 -12.13 23.82
CA ALA A 357 8.09 -13.53 23.70
C ALA A 357 9.19 -14.46 23.17
N GLN A 358 10.35 -13.91 22.79
CA GLN A 358 11.52 -14.65 22.34
C GLN A 358 12.59 -14.62 23.44
N GLY A 359 13.45 -15.64 23.52
CA GLY A 359 14.59 -15.64 24.43
C GLY A 359 14.23 -15.56 25.93
N ASN A 360 15.21 -15.17 26.75
CA ASN A 360 15.01 -14.86 28.17
C ASN A 360 15.31 -13.38 28.40
N HIS A 361 14.24 -12.59 28.48
CA HIS A 361 14.30 -11.14 28.70
C HIS A 361 13.62 -10.70 29.99
N ASP A 362 13.48 -11.60 30.98
CA ASP A 362 12.75 -11.31 32.23
C ASP A 362 13.32 -10.11 33.01
N SER A 363 14.59 -9.79 32.78
CA SER A 363 15.28 -8.63 33.38
C SER A 363 15.12 -7.32 32.61
N ASP A 364 14.58 -7.35 31.38
CA ASP A 364 14.31 -6.14 30.60
C ASP A 364 13.09 -5.39 31.17
N PRO A 365 13.20 -4.07 31.42
CA PRO A 365 12.11 -3.29 32.01
C PRO A 365 10.78 -3.29 31.24
N GLU A 366 10.81 -3.41 29.90
CA GLU A 366 9.58 -3.52 29.12
C GLU A 366 9.01 -4.93 29.19
N CYS A 367 9.85 -5.97 29.10
CA CYS A 367 9.38 -7.35 29.19
C CYS A 367 8.77 -7.68 30.56
N ALA A 368 9.30 -7.11 31.64
CA ALA A 368 8.76 -7.26 33.00
C ALA A 368 7.33 -6.71 33.17
N LYS A 369 6.83 -5.88 32.24
CA LYS A 369 5.45 -5.36 32.26
C LYS A 369 4.43 -6.37 31.73
N GLY A 370 4.87 -7.45 31.09
CA GLY A 370 4.02 -8.40 30.39
C GLY A 370 3.51 -7.87 29.04
N ALA A 371 2.48 -8.52 28.49
CA ALA A 371 1.88 -8.14 27.21
C ALA A 371 1.30 -6.71 27.25
N TYR A 372 1.03 -6.15 26.07
CA TYR A 372 0.29 -4.89 25.98
C TYR A 372 -1.14 -5.03 26.51
N SER A 373 -1.69 -3.92 27.00
CA SER A 373 -3.11 -3.78 27.31
C SER A 373 -3.93 -3.34 26.08
N ASP A 374 -5.26 -3.37 26.18
CA ASP A 374 -6.19 -2.93 25.11
C ASP A 374 -5.85 -1.54 24.54
N ILE A 375 -5.46 -0.60 25.39
CA ILE A 375 -5.18 0.80 24.98
C ILE A 375 -3.77 0.97 24.39
N GLU A 376 -2.86 0.03 24.65
CA GLU A 376 -1.49 0.08 24.13
C GLU A 376 -1.34 -0.70 22.82
N ASP A 377 -2.22 -1.67 22.57
CA ASP A 377 -2.22 -2.51 21.38
C ASP A 377 -3.61 -2.61 20.76
N SER A 378 -4.01 -1.53 20.10
CA SER A 378 -5.13 -1.57 19.15
C SER A 378 -4.75 -2.43 17.95
N LEU A 379 -5.61 -3.40 17.64
CA LEU A 379 -5.49 -4.29 16.49
C LEU A 379 -5.29 -3.50 15.18
N ASN A 380 -6.04 -2.40 15.00
CA ASN A 380 -6.01 -1.55 13.80
C ASN A 380 -4.62 -0.94 13.51
N LEU A 381 -3.79 -0.78 14.54
CA LEU A 381 -2.52 -0.06 14.42
C LEU A 381 -1.32 -0.99 14.35
N ARG A 382 -1.50 -2.30 14.31
CA ARG A 382 -0.37 -3.24 14.41
C ARG A 382 0.58 -3.22 13.23
N CYS A 383 0.25 -2.57 12.12
CA CYS A 383 1.11 -2.45 10.95
C CYS A 383 2.09 -1.27 11.02
N ILE A 384 2.02 -0.43 12.06
CA ILE A 384 2.96 0.68 12.23
C ILE A 384 4.01 0.38 13.30
N ARG A 385 5.26 0.80 13.03
CA ARG A 385 6.38 0.78 13.99
C ARG A 385 6.60 -0.59 14.66
N GLN A 386 6.41 -1.67 13.92
CA GLN A 386 6.38 -3.04 14.46
C GLN A 386 7.67 -3.42 15.18
N LYS A 387 8.84 -3.09 14.61
CA LYS A 387 10.12 -3.39 15.28
C LYS A 387 10.26 -2.67 16.62
N GLN A 388 9.89 -1.39 16.69
CA GLN A 388 9.91 -0.59 17.92
C GLN A 388 8.92 -1.10 18.98
N ARG A 389 7.73 -1.56 18.54
CA ARG A 389 6.63 -1.95 19.42
C ARG A 389 6.69 -3.40 19.87
N PHE A 390 7.08 -4.31 18.96
CA PHE A 390 6.96 -5.76 19.12
C PHE A 390 8.31 -6.50 19.01
N GLY A 391 9.39 -5.81 18.61
CA GLY A 391 10.72 -6.39 18.44
C GLY A 391 10.88 -7.22 17.17
N ILE A 392 9.83 -7.27 16.33
CA ILE A 392 9.77 -8.02 15.07
C ILE A 392 9.19 -7.10 14.00
N ASP A 393 9.72 -7.17 12.79
CA ASP A 393 9.08 -6.61 11.60
C ASP A 393 8.37 -7.75 10.87
N PHE A 394 7.05 -7.66 10.79
CA PHE A 394 6.19 -8.68 10.20
C PHE A 394 5.86 -8.37 8.73
N LEU A 395 6.24 -7.18 8.23
CA LEU A 395 5.93 -6.76 6.87
C LEU A 395 7.06 -7.13 5.91
N TYR A 396 6.74 -7.36 4.63
CA TYR A 396 7.78 -7.50 3.62
C TYR A 396 8.61 -6.21 3.55
N PRO A 397 9.94 -6.30 3.33
CA PRO A 397 10.77 -5.11 3.22
C PRO A 397 10.40 -4.30 1.97
N THR A 398 10.38 -2.97 2.07
CA THR A 398 9.97 -2.09 0.95
C THR A 398 10.83 -2.28 -0.30
N GLN A 399 12.11 -2.62 -0.12
CA GLN A 399 13.05 -2.92 -1.21
C GLN A 399 12.58 -4.08 -2.11
N ARG A 400 11.79 -5.04 -1.61
CA ARG A 400 11.18 -6.11 -2.42
C ARG A 400 10.37 -5.53 -3.56
N TYR A 401 9.57 -4.51 -3.28
CA TYR A 401 8.68 -3.88 -4.24
C TYR A 401 9.45 -3.07 -5.28
N VAL A 402 10.48 -2.35 -4.85
CA VAL A 402 11.40 -1.64 -5.76
C VAL A 402 12.10 -2.66 -6.69
N GLN A 403 12.62 -3.76 -6.15
CA GLN A 403 13.23 -4.82 -6.96
C GLN A 403 12.23 -5.44 -7.94
N GLY A 404 10.99 -5.70 -7.51
CA GLY A 404 9.91 -6.22 -8.37
C GLY A 404 9.59 -5.34 -9.58
N LEU A 405 9.82 -4.03 -9.50
CA LEU A 405 9.57 -3.07 -10.59
C LEU A 405 10.85 -2.64 -11.34
N THR A 406 12.03 -3.09 -10.89
CA THR A 406 13.32 -2.64 -11.46
C THR A 406 14.21 -3.76 -11.95
N GLN A 407 14.01 -5.00 -11.49
CA GLN A 407 14.86 -6.14 -11.81
C GLN A 407 14.09 -7.19 -12.61
N SER A 408 14.71 -7.70 -13.68
CA SER A 408 14.17 -8.78 -14.52
C SER A 408 14.25 -10.16 -13.87
N THR A 409 14.93 -10.28 -12.74
CA THR A 409 15.12 -11.53 -11.98
C THR A 409 14.84 -11.25 -10.51
N LEU A 410 14.07 -12.14 -9.90
CA LEU A 410 13.68 -12.08 -8.49
C LEU A 410 14.78 -12.64 -7.60
N ALA A 411 14.70 -12.36 -6.29
CA ALA A 411 15.69 -12.79 -5.31
C ALA A 411 15.87 -14.32 -5.23
N ASP A 412 14.84 -15.09 -5.58
CA ASP A 412 14.88 -16.56 -5.64
C ASP A 412 15.45 -17.11 -6.95
N GLY A 413 15.89 -16.25 -7.86
CA GLY A 413 16.49 -16.59 -9.15
C GLY A 413 15.49 -16.86 -10.28
N ARG A 414 14.17 -16.75 -10.03
CA ARG A 414 13.17 -16.83 -11.10
C ARG A 414 13.13 -15.54 -11.92
N VAL A 415 12.80 -15.65 -13.20
CA VAL A 415 12.56 -14.48 -14.05
C VAL A 415 11.30 -13.76 -13.57
N ASN A 416 11.36 -12.43 -13.54
CA ASN A 416 10.24 -11.60 -13.15
C ASN A 416 9.18 -11.56 -14.28
N PRO A 417 7.94 -12.04 -14.03
CA PRO A 417 6.86 -12.06 -15.01
C PRO A 417 6.49 -10.69 -15.58
N LEU A 418 6.71 -9.60 -14.85
CA LEU A 418 6.47 -8.24 -15.35
C LEU A 418 7.40 -7.88 -16.51
N PHE A 419 8.61 -8.44 -16.51
CA PHE A 419 9.63 -8.24 -17.53
C PHE A 419 9.61 -9.33 -18.60
N CYS A 420 9.15 -10.53 -18.27
CA CYS A 420 9.20 -11.69 -19.15
C CYS A 420 7.82 -12.27 -19.44
N SER A 421 7.37 -12.14 -20.68
CA SER A 421 6.09 -12.70 -21.13
C SER A 421 6.14 -14.19 -21.48
N ALA A 422 7.33 -14.74 -21.71
CA ALA A 422 7.53 -16.13 -22.11
C ALA A 422 8.70 -16.74 -21.32
N PRO A 423 8.51 -17.06 -20.03
CA PRO A 423 9.54 -17.70 -19.22
C PRO A 423 9.88 -19.10 -19.78
N SER A 424 11.13 -19.52 -19.60
CA SER A 424 11.54 -20.91 -19.86
C SER A 424 10.79 -21.89 -18.97
N ALA A 425 10.81 -23.18 -19.33
CA ALA A 425 10.11 -24.23 -18.56
C ALA A 425 10.57 -24.33 -17.10
N ASP A 426 11.83 -23.98 -16.80
CA ASP A 426 12.38 -23.91 -15.44
C ASP A 426 12.14 -22.56 -14.73
N GLY A 427 11.54 -21.59 -15.44
CA GLY A 427 11.24 -20.26 -14.92
C GLY A 427 12.45 -19.37 -14.66
N LYS A 428 13.67 -19.74 -15.09
CA LYS A 428 14.91 -19.01 -14.77
C LYS A 428 15.39 -18.06 -15.86
N SER A 429 14.86 -18.17 -17.07
CA SER A 429 15.23 -17.33 -18.21
C SER A 429 14.01 -16.88 -19.00
N CYS A 430 14.19 -15.88 -19.87
CA CYS A 430 13.13 -15.44 -20.78
C CYS A 430 13.43 -15.88 -22.21
N THR A 431 12.43 -16.47 -22.87
CA THR A 431 12.52 -16.87 -24.30
C THR A 431 12.10 -15.75 -25.23
N SER A 432 11.38 -14.74 -24.72
CA SER A 432 11.05 -13.49 -25.42
C SER A 432 12.00 -12.36 -24.99
N ALA A 433 11.96 -11.25 -25.72
CA ALA A 433 12.64 -10.03 -25.29
C ALA A 433 12.07 -9.55 -23.95
N LEU A 434 12.97 -9.14 -23.05
CA LEU A 434 12.56 -8.54 -21.78
C LEU A 434 11.95 -7.16 -22.03
N ARG A 435 10.93 -6.81 -21.23
CA ARG A 435 10.42 -5.44 -21.14
C ARG A 435 11.53 -4.49 -20.71
N ASP A 436 11.54 -3.31 -21.30
CA ASP A 436 12.46 -2.27 -20.84
C ASP A 436 11.98 -1.71 -19.48
N PRO A 437 12.84 -1.61 -18.44
CA PRO A 437 12.44 -1.05 -17.15
C PRO A 437 11.87 0.37 -17.23
N THR A 438 12.21 1.15 -18.25
CA THR A 438 11.65 2.49 -18.49
C THR A 438 10.16 2.46 -18.86
N GLN A 439 9.63 1.30 -19.24
CA GLN A 439 8.22 1.09 -19.57
C GLN A 439 7.37 0.69 -18.34
N ILE A 440 7.90 0.81 -17.13
CA ILE A 440 7.18 0.51 -15.88
C ILE A 440 7.12 1.77 -15.03
N LEU A 441 5.92 2.27 -14.79
CA LEU A 441 5.65 3.46 -13.99
C LEU A 441 4.84 3.10 -12.73
N LEU A 442 5.15 3.79 -11.64
CA LEU A 442 4.39 3.67 -10.40
C LEU A 442 3.88 5.04 -9.98
N ALA A 443 2.59 5.14 -9.75
CA ALA A 443 1.95 6.33 -9.19
C ALA A 443 1.26 5.99 -7.88
N GLY A 444 1.32 6.92 -6.93
CA GLY A 444 0.56 6.84 -5.69
C GLY A 444 -0.20 8.13 -5.44
N ILE A 445 -1.50 8.01 -5.24
CA ILE A 445 -2.38 9.01 -4.65
C ILE A 445 -2.59 8.56 -3.20
N VAL A 446 -1.73 9.07 -2.31
CA VAL A 446 -1.56 8.54 -0.95
C VAL A 446 -1.72 9.62 0.10
N GLY A 447 -1.81 9.24 1.38
CA GLY A 447 -1.85 10.19 2.48
C GLY A 447 -0.53 10.94 2.67
N VAL A 448 -0.50 12.17 2.15
CA VAL A 448 0.57 13.16 2.25
C VAL A 448 -0.04 14.54 1.99
N PRO A 449 0.34 15.63 2.69
CA PRO A 449 -0.14 16.97 2.36
C PRO A 449 0.18 17.34 0.91
N TRP A 450 -0.81 17.82 0.15
CA TRP A 450 -0.58 18.25 -1.23
C TRP A 450 0.42 19.41 -1.30
N GLN A 451 0.50 20.23 -0.24
CA GLN A 451 1.42 21.36 -0.11
C GLN A 451 2.88 20.90 -0.20
N ASP A 452 3.19 19.73 0.34
CA ASP A 452 4.55 19.18 0.34
C ASP A 452 5.00 18.72 -1.05
N LEU A 453 4.01 18.26 -1.85
CA LEU A 453 4.21 17.77 -3.19
C LEU A 453 4.15 18.89 -4.26
N ALA A 454 3.41 19.97 -4.00
CA ALA A 454 3.13 20.99 -5.00
C ALA A 454 4.39 21.78 -5.39
N LYS A 455 4.45 22.22 -6.65
CA LYS A 455 5.51 23.15 -7.11
C LYS A 455 5.44 24.47 -6.35
N ASP A 456 4.22 24.94 -6.07
CA ASP A 456 3.95 26.04 -5.16
C ASP A 456 3.09 25.52 -3.99
N PRO A 457 3.59 25.51 -2.75
CA PRO A 457 2.86 25.01 -1.58
C PRO A 457 1.59 25.81 -1.25
N ASN A 458 1.35 26.96 -1.90
CA ASN A 458 0.13 27.76 -1.73
C ASN A 458 -0.82 27.70 -2.94
N ASP A 459 -0.41 27.07 -4.05
CA ASP A 459 -1.18 27.04 -5.29
C ASP A 459 -1.01 25.70 -6.03
N LEU A 460 -1.94 24.77 -5.77
CA LEU A 460 -1.95 23.45 -6.38
C LEU A 460 -2.16 23.49 -7.91
N SER A 461 -2.70 24.58 -8.46
CA SER A 461 -2.88 24.74 -9.91
C SER A 461 -1.56 24.74 -10.69
N LYS A 462 -0.42 24.95 -10.01
CA LYS A 462 0.93 24.83 -10.59
C LYS A 462 1.38 23.38 -10.79
N GLY A 463 0.62 22.42 -10.23
CA GLY A 463 0.87 20.99 -10.31
C GLY A 463 1.90 20.49 -9.30
N TYR A 464 2.13 19.18 -9.33
CA TYR A 464 3.09 18.52 -8.44
C TYR A 464 4.53 18.57 -8.96
N LYS A 465 5.49 18.54 -8.04
CA LYS A 465 6.92 18.40 -8.32
C LYS A 465 7.21 17.01 -8.91
N PRO A 466 8.18 16.90 -9.83
CA PRO A 466 8.70 15.61 -10.26
C PRO A 466 9.42 14.88 -9.11
N ALA A 467 9.54 13.56 -9.19
CA ALA A 467 10.10 12.73 -8.12
C ALA A 467 11.53 13.14 -7.66
N ASN A 468 12.36 13.68 -8.55
CA ASN A 468 13.71 14.17 -8.23
C ASN A 468 13.72 15.51 -7.47
N GLU A 469 12.60 16.21 -7.38
CA GLU A 469 12.44 17.48 -6.66
C GLU A 469 11.61 17.32 -5.37
N LEU A 470 11.07 16.12 -5.11
CA LEU A 470 10.29 15.86 -3.90
C LEU A 470 11.17 15.87 -2.64
N PRO A 471 10.68 16.44 -1.52
CA PRO A 471 11.41 16.51 -0.27
C PRO A 471 11.33 15.17 0.48
N TRP A 472 11.95 14.12 -0.07
CA TRP A 472 11.81 12.74 0.43
C TRP A 472 12.12 12.56 1.91
N ASP A 473 13.12 13.25 2.46
CA ASP A 473 13.42 13.21 3.89
C ASP A 473 12.27 13.75 4.74
N ALA A 474 11.50 14.71 4.22
CA ALA A 474 10.37 15.30 4.92
C ALA A 474 9.14 14.42 4.86
N ILE A 475 8.88 13.76 3.72
CA ILE A 475 7.61 13.02 3.51
C ILE A 475 7.71 11.50 3.71
N ALA A 476 8.87 10.89 3.46
CA ALA A 476 9.06 9.43 3.57
C ALA A 476 10.03 9.05 4.71
N GLY A 477 10.97 9.94 5.04
CA GLY A 477 12.05 9.62 5.97
C GLY A 477 13.00 8.55 5.40
N ASP A 478 13.47 7.68 6.28
CA ASP A 478 14.32 6.53 5.95
C ASP A 478 13.94 5.33 6.85
N LEU A 479 12.82 4.70 6.48
CA LEU A 479 12.18 3.64 7.28
C LEU A 479 13.01 2.37 7.38
N ASP A 480 13.79 2.02 6.35
CA ASP A 480 14.75 0.91 6.39
C ASP A 480 15.80 1.12 7.48
N ASN A 481 16.02 2.40 7.84
CA ASN A 481 16.89 2.80 8.92
C ASN A 481 16.15 3.25 10.20
N PHE A 482 14.83 3.05 10.26
CA PHE A 482 13.92 3.46 11.34
C PHE A 482 13.98 4.96 11.66
N VAL A 483 14.20 5.78 10.64
CA VAL A 483 14.20 7.24 10.74
C VAL A 483 12.85 7.77 10.26
N ASP A 484 12.12 8.40 11.17
CA ASP A 484 10.85 9.06 10.87
C ASP A 484 11.01 10.19 9.83
N PRO A 485 9.94 10.52 9.08
CA PRO A 485 9.92 11.70 8.23
C PRO A 485 10.16 13.00 9.03
N LYS A 486 10.83 13.99 8.42
CA LYS A 486 11.12 15.28 9.08
C LYS A 486 9.89 16.18 9.20
N ASP A 487 8.86 16.00 8.37
CA ASP A 487 7.59 16.67 8.59
C ASP A 487 6.81 15.96 9.70
N PRO A 488 6.50 16.64 10.83
CA PRO A 488 5.68 16.04 11.88
C PRO A 488 4.34 15.50 11.38
N LEU A 489 3.73 16.12 10.35
CA LEU A 489 2.47 15.62 9.77
C LEU A 489 2.61 14.24 9.13
N MET A 490 3.81 13.85 8.74
CA MET A 490 4.11 12.56 8.12
C MET A 490 4.57 11.49 9.11
N VAL A 491 4.67 11.84 10.40
CA VAL A 491 4.98 10.89 11.47
C VAL A 491 3.71 10.17 11.91
N GLN A 492 3.70 8.84 11.79
CA GLN A 492 2.62 7.99 12.29
C GLN A 492 2.59 8.02 13.82
N SER A 493 1.51 8.57 14.39
CA SER A 493 1.34 8.76 15.84
C SER A 493 -0.13 8.63 16.20
N THR A 494 -0.41 8.08 17.38
CA THR A 494 -1.74 8.18 18.01
C THR A 494 -1.85 9.43 18.90
N ASP A 495 -0.70 9.93 19.38
CA ASP A 495 -0.61 11.13 20.21
C ASP A 495 -0.59 12.40 19.36
N PRO A 496 -1.21 13.51 19.82
CA PRO A 496 -1.06 14.81 19.20
C PRO A 496 0.41 15.20 19.03
N ARG A 497 0.78 15.55 17.81
CA ARG A 497 2.13 15.92 17.43
C ARG A 497 2.35 17.42 17.64
N THR A 498 3.62 17.81 17.67
CA THR A 498 4.04 19.21 17.76
C THR A 498 5.15 19.46 16.76
N GLY A 499 5.47 20.74 16.52
CA GLY A 499 6.51 21.16 15.60
C GLY A 499 5.95 21.98 14.44
N THR A 500 6.71 22.03 13.36
CA THR A 500 6.45 22.88 12.21
C THR A 500 6.67 22.09 10.94
N ASN A 501 5.74 22.15 10.00
CA ASN A 501 5.93 21.57 8.67
C ASN A 501 7.11 22.31 7.99
N PRO A 502 8.15 21.61 7.54
CA PRO A 502 9.39 22.21 7.04
C PRO A 502 9.25 22.87 5.66
N ILE A 503 8.14 22.67 4.97
CA ILE A 503 7.90 23.14 3.59
C ILE A 503 7.00 24.37 3.60
N THR A 504 5.93 24.36 4.38
CA THR A 504 4.98 25.48 4.54
C THR A 504 5.38 26.45 5.65
N ASN A 505 6.29 26.05 6.55
CA ASN A 505 6.62 26.75 7.80
C ASN A 505 5.42 26.97 8.73
N GLU A 506 4.38 26.15 8.60
CA GLU A 506 3.18 26.21 9.42
C GLU A 506 3.33 25.32 10.67
N ALA A 507 3.02 25.87 11.85
CA ALA A 507 3.02 25.09 13.08
C ALA A 507 1.87 24.09 13.08
N LEU A 508 2.08 22.91 13.67
CA LEU A 508 0.98 22.02 13.98
C LEU A 508 0.09 22.64 15.06
N ALA A 509 -1.22 22.54 14.89
CA ALA A 509 -2.19 23.13 15.80
C ALA A 509 -2.65 22.08 16.84
N PRO A 510 -2.80 22.47 18.12
CA PRO A 510 -3.22 21.54 19.17
C PRO A 510 -4.70 21.13 19.01
N PRO A 511 -5.16 20.06 19.69
CA PRO A 511 -6.55 19.61 19.58
C PRO A 511 -7.63 20.63 19.93
N SER A 512 -7.31 21.63 20.75
CA SER A 512 -8.25 22.69 21.12
C SER A 512 -8.37 23.82 20.08
N ALA A 513 -7.70 23.71 18.92
CA ALA A 513 -7.65 24.77 17.94
C ALA A 513 -8.97 24.91 17.13
N GLY A 514 -9.13 26.06 16.48
CA GLY A 514 -10.25 26.31 15.58
C GLY A 514 -10.11 25.59 14.23
N PRO A 515 -11.15 25.65 13.39
CA PRO A 515 -11.14 25.00 12.09
C PRO A 515 -10.07 25.59 11.18
N ASN A 516 -9.36 24.71 10.45
CA ASN A 516 -8.28 25.07 9.54
C ASN A 516 -7.13 25.86 10.20
N ALA A 517 -6.88 25.66 11.50
CA ALA A 517 -5.74 26.28 12.19
C ALA A 517 -4.37 25.85 11.61
N ASN A 518 -4.33 24.66 10.99
CA ASN A 518 -3.31 24.20 10.06
C ASN A 518 -3.95 23.90 8.69
N LYS A 519 -3.37 24.38 7.59
CA LYS A 519 -3.95 24.19 6.24
C LYS A 519 -3.93 22.75 5.73
N SER A 520 -3.06 21.89 6.27
CA SER A 520 -2.90 20.52 5.81
C SER A 520 -3.82 19.58 6.58
N ASN A 521 -3.77 19.57 7.91
CA ASN A 521 -4.53 18.62 8.73
C ASN A 521 -5.61 19.25 9.62
N GLY A 522 -5.85 20.57 9.52
CA GLY A 522 -6.81 21.29 10.35
C GLY A 522 -6.27 21.55 11.75
N HIS A 523 -6.12 20.50 12.55
CA HIS A 523 -5.44 20.48 13.85
C HIS A 523 -5.26 19.02 14.30
N GLU A 524 -4.41 18.78 15.30
CA GLU A 524 -4.24 17.43 15.89
C GLU A 524 -5.51 16.96 16.61
N TRP A 525 -5.68 15.66 16.78
CA TRP A 525 -6.89 15.01 17.29
C TRP A 525 -6.65 14.41 18.70
N ASP A 526 -7.60 14.52 19.63
CA ASP A 526 -7.54 13.81 20.92
C ASP A 526 -8.07 12.37 20.80
N ILE A 527 -7.18 11.43 20.49
CA ILE A 527 -7.47 10.01 20.29
C ILE A 527 -7.40 9.28 21.64
N GLN A 528 -8.40 9.48 22.51
CA GLN A 528 -8.42 8.89 23.85
C GLN A 528 -8.33 7.36 23.84
N GLY A 529 -8.89 6.71 22.81
CA GLY A 529 -8.83 5.27 22.61
C GLY A 529 -7.49 4.74 22.07
N ARG A 530 -6.60 5.64 21.59
CA ARG A 530 -5.33 5.31 20.91
C ARG A 530 -5.47 4.24 19.82
N ASN A 531 -6.62 4.18 19.16
CA ASN A 531 -7.01 3.16 18.21
C ASN A 531 -6.95 3.62 16.75
N ASP A 532 -6.55 4.87 16.53
CA ASP A 532 -6.41 5.51 15.23
C ASP A 532 -5.18 6.43 15.21
N LEU A 533 -4.79 6.93 14.04
CA LEU A 533 -3.65 7.81 13.84
C LEU A 533 -4.05 9.27 13.65
N GLN A 534 -3.12 10.16 13.96
CA GLN A 534 -3.18 11.56 13.57
C GLN A 534 -3.16 11.66 12.03
N TYR A 535 -3.99 12.53 11.46
CA TYR A 535 -4.06 12.72 10.01
C TYR A 535 -2.81 13.44 9.49
N ALA A 536 -2.30 13.01 8.34
CA ALA A 536 -1.31 13.77 7.59
C ALA A 536 -1.97 14.98 6.91
N CYS A 537 -3.16 14.77 6.35
CA CYS A 537 -3.91 15.81 5.68
C CYS A 537 -5.42 15.56 5.74
N ILE A 538 -6.20 16.61 5.50
CA ILE A 538 -7.65 16.59 5.38
C ILE A 538 -8.11 17.42 4.18
N PHE A 539 -9.32 17.16 3.69
CA PHE A 539 -9.94 17.95 2.62
C PHE A 539 -11.43 18.09 2.82
N LYS A 540 -12.01 19.19 2.32
CA LYS A 540 -13.45 19.47 2.44
C LYS A 540 -14.28 18.52 1.58
N LEU A 541 -15.31 17.93 2.15
CA LEU A 541 -16.28 17.16 1.38
C LEU A 541 -17.19 18.11 0.57
N PRO A 542 -17.51 17.80 -0.70
CA PRO A 542 -18.49 18.57 -1.47
C PRO A 542 -19.84 18.64 -0.76
N THR A 543 -20.24 17.53 -0.15
CA THR A 543 -21.45 17.38 0.64
C THR A 543 -21.08 16.81 2.01
N PRO A 544 -21.35 17.52 3.12
CA PRO A 544 -21.14 16.97 4.45
C PRO A 544 -21.96 15.70 4.67
N LYS A 545 -21.41 14.74 5.42
CA LYS A 545 -22.08 13.48 5.75
C LYS A 545 -22.70 13.54 7.14
N ASP A 546 -23.94 13.08 7.26
CA ASP A 546 -24.60 12.91 8.55
C ASP A 546 -24.28 11.53 9.13
N CYS A 547 -23.50 11.49 10.20
CA CYS A 547 -23.09 10.27 10.89
C CYS A 547 -24.05 9.86 12.01
N SER A 548 -25.23 10.48 12.14
CA SER A 548 -26.20 10.15 13.21
C SER A 548 -26.69 8.70 13.16
N ALA A 549 -26.71 8.07 11.98
CA ALA A 549 -27.10 6.69 11.76
C ALA A 549 -26.02 5.66 12.15
N ASN A 550 -24.82 6.10 12.56
CA ASN A 550 -23.69 5.25 12.96
C ASN A 550 -23.35 4.14 11.92
N THR A 551 -23.04 4.56 10.69
CA THR A 551 -22.54 3.67 9.64
C THR A 551 -21.03 3.51 9.76
N SER A 552 -20.51 2.31 9.49
CA SER A 552 -19.08 1.96 9.58
C SER A 552 -18.14 2.81 8.72
N SER A 553 -18.67 3.64 7.82
CA SER A 553 -17.93 4.50 6.89
C SER A 553 -17.95 6.00 7.27
N CYS A 554 -18.34 6.34 8.51
CA CYS A 554 -18.50 7.73 8.94
C CYS A 554 -17.63 8.06 10.17
N ASP A 555 -16.67 8.98 9.99
CA ASP A 555 -15.62 9.28 10.97
C ASP A 555 -16.11 10.14 12.15
N CYS A 556 -17.32 10.67 12.06
CA CYS A 556 -17.97 11.51 13.10
C CYS A 556 -19.13 10.79 13.80
N SER A 557 -19.12 9.46 13.76
CA SER A 557 -20.14 8.62 14.41
C SER A 557 -19.91 8.48 15.92
N GLU A 558 -18.66 8.56 16.36
CA GLU A 558 -18.25 8.49 17.78
C GLU A 558 -18.45 9.83 18.52
N ALA A 559 -18.43 9.77 19.86
CA ALA A 559 -18.98 10.80 20.75
C ALA A 559 -18.31 12.19 20.69
N ASP A 560 -19.10 13.21 21.06
CA ASP A 560 -18.65 14.59 21.29
C ASP A 560 -17.49 14.66 22.29
N GLY A 561 -16.47 15.47 22.00
CA GLY A 561 -15.37 15.77 22.92
C GLY A 561 -13.99 15.22 22.55
N LEU A 562 -13.87 14.48 21.44
CA LEU A 562 -12.58 14.00 20.94
C LEU A 562 -11.81 15.05 20.10
N ASN A 563 -12.41 16.21 19.81
CA ASN A 563 -11.82 17.23 18.93
C ASN A 563 -11.31 16.63 17.60
N ASN A 564 -12.13 15.86 16.90
CA ASN A 564 -11.77 15.33 15.59
C ASN A 564 -11.93 16.45 14.54
N PRO A 565 -10.86 16.87 13.81
CA PRO A 565 -10.93 17.97 12.84
C PRO A 565 -11.89 17.70 11.67
N LEU A 566 -12.24 16.44 11.41
CA LEU A 566 -13.23 16.07 10.40
C LEU A 566 -14.67 16.48 10.78
N CYS A 567 -14.92 16.61 12.08
CA CYS A 567 -16.23 16.83 12.68
C CYS A 567 -16.43 18.27 13.14
N GLN A 568 -15.42 19.13 12.94
CA GLN A 568 -15.47 20.54 13.30
C GLN A 568 -16.10 21.36 12.16
N SER A 569 -17.20 22.05 12.47
CA SER A 569 -17.84 22.97 11.53
C SER A 569 -16.95 24.19 11.27
N ASP A 570 -17.29 24.97 10.24
CA ASP A 570 -16.59 26.22 9.93
C ASP A 570 -16.77 27.30 11.04
N THR A 571 -17.72 27.12 11.98
CA THR A 571 -17.87 27.97 13.18
C THR A 571 -17.15 27.42 14.41
N GLY A 572 -16.46 26.29 14.29
CA GLY A 572 -15.70 25.65 15.37
C GLY A 572 -16.50 24.70 16.26
N THR A 573 -17.77 24.44 15.94
CA THR A 573 -18.61 23.51 16.72
C THR A 573 -18.40 22.06 16.26
N TYR A 574 -18.28 21.13 17.20
CA TYR A 574 -18.24 19.70 16.91
C TYR A 574 -19.64 19.09 16.93
N GLY A 575 -19.80 17.98 16.21
CA GLY A 575 -20.99 17.15 16.25
C GLY A 575 -20.88 15.95 15.31
N LYS A 576 -22.02 15.33 14.99
CA LYS A 576 -22.08 14.12 14.15
C LYS A 576 -22.06 14.39 12.64
N ILE A 577 -21.72 15.60 12.22
CA ILE A 577 -21.60 15.93 10.81
C ILE A 577 -20.13 15.87 10.44
N GLN A 578 -19.81 15.02 9.46
CA GLN A 578 -18.50 14.96 8.87
C GLN A 578 -18.41 15.97 7.73
N TYR A 579 -17.57 16.99 7.91
CA TYR A 579 -17.36 18.06 6.94
C TYR A 579 -16.16 17.81 6.03
N ARG A 580 -15.23 16.95 6.48
CA ARG A 580 -13.96 16.69 5.81
C ARG A 580 -13.67 15.19 5.76
N ALA A 581 -12.90 14.79 4.76
CA ALA A 581 -12.23 13.50 4.69
C ALA A 581 -10.73 13.69 4.92
N LYS A 582 -9.99 12.60 4.97
CA LYS A 582 -8.62 12.53 5.50
C LYS A 582 -7.68 11.66 4.67
N GLY A 583 -6.40 11.78 4.98
CA GLY A 583 -5.38 10.77 4.70
C GLY A 583 -4.40 10.65 5.86
N TYR A 584 -4.03 9.42 6.20
CA TYR A 584 -3.04 9.07 7.20
C TYR A 584 -1.64 9.09 6.58
N PRO A 585 -0.57 9.27 7.38
CA PRO A 585 0.78 9.24 6.84
C PRO A 585 1.12 7.89 6.20
N ALA A 586 1.54 7.90 4.93
CA ALA A 586 1.89 6.69 4.16
C ALA A 586 3.40 6.56 3.82
N PRO A 587 4.32 6.63 4.80
CA PRO A 587 5.76 6.67 4.54
C PRO A 587 6.32 5.37 3.93
N ARG A 588 5.73 4.17 4.17
CA ARG A 588 6.20 2.94 3.50
C ARG A 588 5.93 3.00 2.00
N ILE A 589 4.74 3.43 1.59
CA ILE A 589 4.40 3.56 0.17
C ILE A 589 5.27 4.64 -0.49
N LEU A 590 5.47 5.77 0.18
CA LEU A 590 6.36 6.84 -0.31
C LEU A 590 7.82 6.38 -0.43
N THR A 591 8.29 5.46 0.41
CA THR A 591 9.62 4.85 0.30
C THR A 591 9.77 4.04 -0.99
N VAL A 592 8.75 3.27 -1.37
CA VAL A 592 8.76 2.55 -2.67
C VAL A 592 8.72 3.51 -3.85
N LEU A 593 7.90 4.56 -3.78
CA LEU A 593 7.85 5.62 -4.81
C LEU A 593 9.21 6.34 -4.95
N LYS A 594 9.90 6.63 -3.83
CA LYS A 594 11.27 7.16 -3.84
C LYS A 594 12.23 6.23 -4.57
N GLY A 595 12.14 4.92 -4.31
CA GLY A 595 12.98 3.90 -4.97
C GLY A 595 12.78 3.77 -6.48
N MET A 596 11.63 4.18 -7.00
CA MET A 596 11.35 4.20 -8.44
C MET A 596 12.02 5.37 -9.19
N GLY A 597 12.46 6.41 -8.46
CA GLY A 597 13.13 7.58 -9.03
C GLY A 597 12.26 8.33 -10.04
N ALA A 598 12.81 8.67 -11.20
CA ALA A 598 12.09 9.46 -12.23
C ALA A 598 10.85 8.77 -12.82
N ARG A 599 10.64 7.47 -12.55
CA ARG A 599 9.47 6.67 -12.97
C ARG A 599 8.30 6.73 -11.98
N ALA A 600 8.46 7.45 -10.87
CA ALA A 600 7.40 7.69 -9.91
C ALA A 600 6.58 8.95 -10.24
N ALA A 601 5.27 8.88 -10.00
CA ALA A 601 4.41 10.04 -9.82
C ALA A 601 3.78 10.01 -8.42
N VAL A 602 3.87 11.12 -7.68
CA VAL A 602 3.32 11.20 -6.33
C VAL A 602 2.23 12.27 -6.31
N GLY A 603 1.06 11.90 -5.80
CA GLY A 603 -0.08 12.76 -5.58
C GLY A 603 -0.61 12.59 -4.16
N SER A 604 -1.26 13.63 -3.67
CA SER A 604 -1.97 13.59 -2.40
C SER A 604 -3.38 13.03 -2.59
N ILE A 605 -3.81 12.18 -1.67
CA ILE A 605 -5.20 11.76 -1.55
C ILE A 605 -6.11 12.83 -0.97
N CYS A 606 -5.54 13.86 -0.34
CA CYS A 606 -6.27 15.02 0.13
C CYS A 606 -6.40 16.03 -1.01
N ALA A 607 -7.50 15.93 -1.75
CA ALA A 607 -7.78 16.81 -2.88
C ALA A 607 -7.84 18.28 -2.44
N GLY A 608 -7.01 19.13 -3.04
CA GLY A 608 -6.95 20.56 -2.71
C GLY A 608 -8.22 21.33 -3.08
N ASN A 609 -8.98 20.85 -4.08
CA ASN A 609 -10.23 21.44 -4.53
C ASN A 609 -11.25 20.33 -4.85
N THR A 610 -12.40 20.38 -4.21
CA THR A 610 -13.51 19.42 -4.40
C THR A 610 -14.82 20.10 -4.80
N THR A 611 -14.81 21.42 -4.99
CA THR A 611 -16.02 22.22 -5.19
C THR A 611 -16.14 22.79 -6.59
N ASP A 612 -15.02 23.09 -7.26
CA ASP A 612 -15.04 23.63 -8.63
C ASP A 612 -14.57 22.57 -9.64
N ALA A 613 -15.54 21.84 -10.21
CA ALA A 613 -15.28 20.79 -11.19
C ALA A 613 -14.66 21.30 -12.51
N GLN A 614 -14.57 22.61 -12.74
CA GLN A 614 -13.91 23.20 -13.91
C GLN A 614 -12.46 23.61 -13.64
N ALA A 615 -12.03 23.67 -12.39
CA ALA A 615 -10.68 24.06 -12.03
C ALA A 615 -9.65 22.97 -12.37
N GLY A 616 -8.46 23.38 -12.81
CA GLY A 616 -7.38 22.45 -13.16
C GLY A 616 -6.85 21.62 -11.98
N ASP A 617 -7.14 22.05 -10.75
CA ASP A 617 -6.77 21.39 -9.50
C ASP A 617 -7.91 20.60 -8.85
N TYR A 618 -9.05 20.45 -9.53
CA TYR A 618 -10.18 19.66 -9.04
C TYR A 618 -9.80 18.18 -8.83
N GLY A 619 -10.14 17.65 -7.66
CA GLY A 619 -9.94 16.26 -7.32
C GLY A 619 -8.49 15.82 -7.48
N TYR A 620 -8.27 14.78 -8.27
CA TYR A 620 -6.94 14.23 -8.55
C TYR A 620 -6.36 14.65 -9.91
N ARG A 621 -6.89 15.69 -10.56
CA ARG A 621 -6.34 16.21 -11.82
C ARG A 621 -4.84 16.52 -11.75
N PRO A 622 -4.29 17.12 -10.67
CA PRO A 622 -2.84 17.33 -10.55
C PRO A 622 -2.04 16.02 -10.54
N ALA A 623 -2.57 14.96 -9.91
CA ALA A 623 -1.92 13.65 -9.87
C ALA A 623 -1.99 12.96 -11.24
N ILE A 624 -3.14 13.03 -11.92
CA ILE A 624 -3.35 12.54 -13.28
C ILE A 624 -2.39 13.24 -14.25
N ALA A 625 -2.28 14.57 -14.17
CA ALA A 625 -1.35 15.35 -14.98
C ALA A 625 0.09 14.88 -14.73
N SER A 626 0.51 14.75 -13.46
CA SER A 626 1.84 14.25 -13.10
C SER A 626 2.11 12.85 -13.64
N LEU A 627 1.13 11.94 -13.63
CA LEU A 627 1.26 10.60 -14.21
C LEU A 627 1.46 10.67 -15.72
N VAL A 628 0.62 11.43 -16.43
CA VAL A 628 0.74 11.59 -17.88
C VAL A 628 2.10 12.19 -18.25
N GLU A 629 2.59 13.20 -17.52
CA GLU A 629 3.96 13.73 -17.72
C GLU A 629 5.04 12.64 -17.65
N ARG A 630 4.88 11.61 -16.81
CA ARG A 630 5.81 10.46 -16.73
C ARG A 630 5.65 9.49 -17.89
N MET A 631 4.46 9.40 -18.48
CA MET A 631 4.17 8.53 -19.61
C MET A 631 4.69 9.11 -20.93
N LYS A 632 4.60 10.44 -21.12
CA LYS A 632 4.94 11.15 -22.37
C LYS A 632 6.26 10.75 -23.01
N PRO A 633 7.38 10.57 -22.29
CA PRO A 633 8.64 10.20 -22.94
C PRO A 633 8.57 8.86 -23.71
N SER A 634 7.63 7.98 -23.34
CA SER A 634 7.40 6.69 -23.98
C SER A 634 6.26 6.72 -25.01
N LEU A 635 5.54 7.84 -25.18
CA LEU A 635 4.36 7.97 -26.05
C LEU A 635 4.62 8.78 -27.32
#